data_AF-A0A2V8RZT6-F1
#
_entry.id   AF-A0A2V8RZT6-F1
#
_cell.length_a   1.000
_cell.length_b   1.000
_cell.length_c   1.000
_cell.angle_alpha   90.00
_cell.angle_beta   90.00
_cell.angle_gamma   90.00
#
_symmetry.space_group_name_H-M   'P 1'
#
loop_
_entity.id
_entity.type
_entity.pdbx_description
1 polymer ?
#
loop_
_entity_poly.entity_id
_entity_poly.type
_entity_poly.pdbx_seq_one_letter_code
_entity_poly.pdbx_strand_id
1 'polypeptide(L)' 'MPAETVQTDAPTASELDEPIWSVISFERVEESGINYAAAIKLMSDLEASGIPGLCVVTNDAAGRIKTQG' A
#
# COMPACT_ATOMS: atom_id res chain seq x y z
N MET A 1 -4.02 -37.65 22.75
CA MET A 1 -3.38 -37.08 21.54
C MET A 1 -4.10 -35.78 21.25
N PRO A 2 -3.49 -34.59 21.43
CA PRO A 2 -4.16 -33.34 21.07
C PRO A 2 -4.27 -33.25 19.54
N ALA A 3 -5.48 -32.97 19.06
CA ALA A 3 -5.76 -32.73 17.65
C ALA A 3 -5.04 -31.45 17.23
N GLU A 4 -4.10 -31.56 16.29
CA GLU A 4 -3.61 -30.42 15.52
C GLU A 4 -4.80 -29.87 14.72
N THR A 5 -5.26 -28.68 15.09
CA THR A 5 -6.23 -27.93 14.32
C THR A 5 -5.61 -27.61 12.97
N VAL A 6 -6.03 -28.33 11.92
CA VAL A 6 -5.76 -27.97 10.52
C VAL A 6 -6.31 -26.57 10.31
N GLN A 7 -5.39 -25.60 10.34
CA GLN A 7 -5.66 -24.22 10.00
C GLN A 7 -5.96 -24.23 8.51
N THR A 8 -7.24 -24.29 8.18
CA THR A 8 -7.74 -24.24 6.81
C THR A 8 -7.55 -22.80 6.36
N ASP A 9 -6.44 -22.55 5.67
CA ASP A 9 -6.22 -21.36 4.85
C ASP A 9 -7.31 -21.35 3.78
N ALA A 10 -8.46 -20.78 4.11
CA ALA A 10 -9.31 -20.20 3.09
C ALA A 10 -8.45 -19.16 2.35
N PRO A 11 -8.65 -18.92 1.04
CA PRO A 11 -7.99 -17.81 0.37
C PRO A 11 -8.49 -16.51 1.00
N THR A 12 -7.90 -16.12 2.12
CA THR A 12 -8.05 -14.81 2.72
C THR A 12 -7.45 -13.88 1.69
N ALA A 13 -8.33 -13.21 0.93
CA ALA A 13 -7.96 -12.06 0.12
C ALA A 13 -7.06 -11.21 0.99
N SER A 14 -5.76 -11.23 0.69
CA SER A 14 -4.77 -10.61 1.55
C SER A 14 -5.07 -9.11 1.56
N GLU A 15 -4.88 -8.44 2.69
CA GLU A 15 -5.04 -6.98 2.80
C GLU A 15 -4.19 -6.22 1.74
N LEU A 16 -3.18 -6.90 1.18
CA LEU A 16 -2.37 -6.45 0.05
C LEU A 16 -3.14 -6.32 -1.26
N ASP A 17 -4.20 -7.10 -1.48
CA ASP A 17 -5.06 -7.01 -2.67
C ASP A 17 -6.17 -5.97 -2.50
N GLU A 18 -6.44 -5.54 -1.26
CA GLU A 18 -7.43 -4.52 -0.99
C GLU A 18 -6.99 -3.14 -1.51
N PRO A 19 -7.91 -2.34 -2.08
CA PRO A 19 -7.63 -1.00 -2.58
C PRO A 19 -7.48 0.03 -1.44
N ILE A 20 -6.70 -0.30 -0.41
CA ILE A 20 -6.47 0.51 0.78
C ILE A 20 -5.11 1.22 0.75
N TRP A 21 -4.31 0.98 -0.29
CA TRP A 21 -2.94 1.48 -0.40
C TRP A 21 -2.88 2.76 -1.24
N SER A 22 -1.88 3.56 -0.94
CA SER A 22 -1.57 4.83 -1.58
C SER A 22 -0.06 4.96 -1.72
N VAL A 23 0.38 5.47 -2.87
CA VAL A 23 1.77 5.86 -3.09
C VAL A 23 1.86 7.36 -2.92
N ILE A 24 2.77 7.76 -2.04
CA ILE A 24 3.00 9.14 -1.69
C ILE A 24 4.44 9.48 -2.06
N SER A 25 4.64 10.69 -2.55
CA SER A 25 5.94 11.33 -2.62
C SER A 25 6.10 12.28 -1.43
N PHE A 26 7.28 12.88 -1.29
CA PHE A 26 7.57 13.79 -0.18
C PHE A 26 6.61 14.99 -0.12
N GLU A 27 6.11 15.45 -1.27
CA GLU A 27 5.28 16.65 -1.37
C GLU A 27 3.79 16.37 -1.55
N ARG A 28 3.39 15.17 -2.02
CA ARG A 28 1.98 14.88 -2.32
C ARG A 28 1.65 13.39 -2.36
N VAL A 29 0.36 13.11 -2.37
CA VAL A 29 -0.15 11.77 -2.74
C VAL A 29 -0.09 11.67 -4.26
N GLU A 30 0.67 10.71 -4.78
CA GLU A 30 0.75 10.44 -6.23
C GLU A 30 -0.48 9.66 -6.67
N GLU A 31 -0.82 8.59 -5.94
CA GLU A 31 -1.99 7.75 -6.18
C GLU A 31 -2.54 7.18 -4.88
N SER A 32 -3.85 6.93 -4.85
CA SER A 32 -4.55 6.39 -3.68
C SER A 32 -5.67 5.45 -4.09
N GLY A 33 -6.02 4.48 -3.24
CA GLY A 33 -7.09 3.53 -3.54
C GLY A 33 -6.67 2.38 -4.45
N ILE A 34 -5.39 2.02 -4.38
CA ILE A 34 -4.79 0.94 -5.18
C ILE A 34 -4.43 -0.24 -4.29
N ASN A 35 -4.22 -1.40 -4.90
CA ASN A 35 -3.68 -2.56 -4.20
C ASN A 35 -2.15 -2.42 -4.05
N TYR A 36 -1.56 -3.22 -3.17
CA TYR A 36 -0.14 -3.16 -2.87
C TYR A 36 0.73 -3.48 -4.10
N ALA A 37 0.32 -4.43 -4.94
CA ALA A 37 1.06 -4.78 -6.16
C ALA A 37 1.13 -3.59 -7.15
N ALA A 38 0.03 -2.88 -7.33
CA ALA A 38 -0.03 -1.65 -8.12
C ALA A 38 0.79 -0.54 -7.46
N ALA A 39 0.75 -0.41 -6.14
CA ALA A 39 1.55 0.57 -5.40
C ALA A 39 3.06 0.37 -5.59
N ILE A 40 3.54 -0.87 -5.52
CA ILE A 40 4.95 -1.19 -5.78
C ILE A 40 5.33 -0.89 -7.23
N LYS A 41 4.49 -1.28 -8.19
CA LYS A 41 4.75 -0.98 -9.61
C LYS A 41 4.84 0.53 -9.86
N LEU A 42 3.92 1.30 -9.27
CA LEU A 42 3.87 2.74 -9.40
C LEU A 42 5.07 3.39 -8.68
N MET A 43 5.45 2.90 -7.51
CA MET A 43 6.66 3.34 -6.81
C MET A 43 7.91 3.13 -7.67
N SER A 44 8.08 1.97 -8.30
CA SER A 44 9.21 1.74 -9.21
C SER A 44 9.19 2.63 -10.45
N ASP A 45 8.01 2.92 -11.01
CA ASP A 45 7.85 3.82 -12.15
C ASP A 45 8.24 5.26 -11.79
N LEU A 46 7.79 5.74 -10.63
CA LEU A 46 8.10 7.08 -10.13
C LEU A 46 9.56 7.21 -9.70
N GLU A 47 10.14 6.15 -9.12
CA GLU A 47 11.57 6.10 -8.80
C GLU A 47 12.41 6.16 -10.09
N ALA A 48 12.01 5.44 -11.14
CA ALA A 48 12.64 5.52 -12.46
C ALA A 48 12.45 6.91 -13.11
N SER A 49 11.32 7.59 -12.82
CA SER A 49 11.08 8.98 -13.22
C SER A 49 11.89 10.00 -12.39
N GLY A 50 12.62 9.55 -11.36
CA GLY A 50 13.47 10.40 -10.52
C GLY A 50 12.72 11.15 -9.42
N ILE A 51 11.54 10.67 -8.99
CA ILE A 51 10.82 11.26 -7.86
C ILE A 51 11.42 10.71 -6.54
N PRO A 52 12.05 11.56 -5.71
CA PRO A 52 12.58 11.13 -4.43
C PRO A 52 11.48 11.04 -3.36
N GLY A 53 11.74 10.25 -2.32
CA GLY A 53 10.86 10.20 -1.14
C GLY A 53 9.54 9.47 -1.36
N LEU A 54 9.55 8.42 -2.20
CA LEU A 54 8.38 7.59 -2.44
C LEU A 54 8.15 6.63 -1.28
N CYS A 55 6.89 6.52 -0.84
CA CYS A 55 6.49 5.58 0.20
C CYS A 55 5.13 4.99 -0.11
N VAL A 56 4.95 3.70 0.19
CA VAL A 56 3.65 3.05 0.13
C VAL A 56 3.04 3.11 1.53
N VAL A 57 1.88 3.75 1.63
CA VAL A 57 1.15 3.93 2.87
C VAL A 57 -0.31 3.55 2.68
N THR A 58 -1.07 3.43 3.77
CA THR A 58 -2.53 3.26 3.66
C THR A 58 -3.22 4.59 3.31
N ASN A 59 -4.42 4.52 2.76
CA ASN A 59 -5.24 5.69 2.41
C ASN A 59 -5.43 6.64 3.60
N ASP A 60 -5.56 6.10 4.82
CA ASP A 60 -5.65 6.89 6.05
C ASP A 60 -4.39 7.74 6.27
N ALA A 61 -3.21 7.12 6.18
CA ALA A 61 -1.95 7.82 6.32
C ALA A 61 -1.72 8.84 5.19
N ALA A 62 -2.10 8.50 3.96
CA ALA A 62 -2.03 9.41 2.81
C ALA A 62 -2.87 10.68 3.02
N GLY A 63 -4.04 10.55 3.65
CA GLY A 63 -4.90 11.69 4.00
C GLY A 63 -4.25 12.68 4.97
N ARG A 64 -3.31 12.23 5.81
CA ARG A 64 -2.62 13.08 6.81
C ARG A 64 -1.53 13.96 6.21
N ILE A 65 -1.04 13.65 5.01
CA ILE A 65 0.08 14.39 4.38
C ILE A 65 -0.39 15.78 3.92
N LYS A 66 -1.69 15.94 3.64
CA LYS A 66 -2.29 17.22 3.24
C LYS A 66 -2.49 18.21 4.40
N THR A 67 -2.14 17.84 5.64
CA THR A 67 -2.39 18.65 6.84
C THR A 67 -1.11 19.10 7.54
N GLN A 68 -0.13 19.62 6.79
CA GLN A 68 0.81 20.61 7.35
C GLN A 68 0.58 21.95 6.67
N GLY A 69 -0.47 22.64 7.12
CA GLY A 69 -0.74 24.05 6.86
C GLY A 69 -0.87 24.77 8.19
#